data_AF-A0A4Y2C682-F1
#
_entry.id   AF-A0A4Y2C682-F1
#
_cell.length_a   1.000
_cell.length_b   1.000
_cell.length_c   1.000
_cell.angle_alpha   90.00
_cell.angle_beta   90.00
_cell.angle_gamma   90.00
#
_symmetry.space_group_name_H-M   'P 1'
#
loop_
_entity.id
_entity.type
_entity.pdbx_description
1 polymer ?
#
loop_
_entity_poly.entity_id
_entity_poly.type
_entity_poly.pdbx_seq_one_letter_code
_entity_poly.pdbx_strand_id
1 'polypeptide(L)'
;MNIICQFRETKNFAAERPSDGKFTSCCRKGKIKLEKPSDALSNDFLYPNFLLDLLTNPNNPDYKHIHDNIRSYNRAVSFASMRAKVVDLALGDHTYSKFTVRYVIAPVTFNQ
;
A
#
# COMPACT_ATOMS: atom_id res chain seq x y z
N MET A 1 2.13 -17.03 -12.91
CA MET A 1 1.69 -16.20 -11.77
C MET A 1 0.16 -16.12 -11.79
N ASN A 2 -0.51 -17.16 -11.27
CA ASN A 2 -1.91 -17.46 -11.62
C ASN A 2 -2.83 -17.46 -10.39
N ILE A 3 -2.26 -17.44 -9.19
CA ILE A 3 -3.01 -17.47 -7.94
C ILE A 3 -3.08 -16.04 -7.39
N ILE A 4 -4.31 -15.59 -7.11
CA ILE A 4 -4.57 -14.28 -6.54
C ILE A 4 -4.63 -14.41 -5.02
N CYS A 5 -3.87 -13.57 -4.32
CA CYS A 5 -3.98 -13.45 -2.88
C CYS A 5 -5.33 -12.82 -2.51
N GLN A 6 -6.15 -13.49 -1.70
CA GLN A 6 -7.45 -12.96 -1.28
C GLN A 6 -7.36 -11.66 -0.47
N PHE A 7 -6.25 -11.44 0.24
CA PHE A 7 -6.10 -10.28 1.13
C PHE A 7 -5.67 -9.00 0.42
N ARG A 8 -4.84 -9.12 -0.63
CA ARG A 8 -4.25 -7.96 -1.33
C ARG A 8 -4.34 -8.01 -2.85
N GLU A 9 -5.01 -9.02 -3.40
CA GLU A 9 -5.28 -9.20 -4.83
C GLU A 9 -4.02 -9.24 -5.71
N THR A 10 -2.87 -9.53 -5.12
CA THR A 10 -1.62 -9.69 -5.86
C THR A 10 -1.61 -11.05 -6.55
N LYS A 11 -1.08 -11.09 -7.78
CA LYS A 11 -0.78 -12.34 -8.47
C LYS A 11 0.48 -12.92 -7.84
N ASN A 12 0.49 -14.22 -7.54
CA ASN A 12 1.65 -14.92 -6.98
C ASN A 12 1.88 -16.24 -7.75
N PHE A 13 3.03 -16.87 -7.56
CA PHE A 13 3.28 -18.20 -8.13
C PHE A 13 2.49 -19.26 -7.35
N ALA A 14 2.03 -20.30 -8.04
CA ALA A 14 1.26 -21.37 -7.39
C ALA A 14 2.09 -22.11 -6.33
N ALA A 15 3.39 -22.28 -6.60
CA ALA A 15 4.34 -22.89 -5.67
C ALA A 15 4.53 -22.10 -4.36
N GLU A 16 4.22 -20.80 -4.36
CA GLU A 16 4.35 -19.94 -3.18
C GLU A 16 3.09 -19.93 -2.32
N ARG A 17 2.03 -20.64 -2.73
CA ARG A 17 0.74 -20.65 -2.00
C ARG A 17 0.90 -21.34 -0.66
N PRO A 18 0.81 -20.61 0.46
CA PRO A 18 0.85 -21.23 1.78
C PRO A 18 -0.52 -21.86 2.11
N SER A 19 -0.51 -22.85 2.99
CA SER A 19 -1.73 -23.59 3.40
C SER A 19 -2.77 -22.70 4.10
N ASP A 20 -2.32 -21.63 4.76
CA ASP A 20 -3.16 -20.62 5.42
C ASP A 20 -3.68 -19.51 4.47
N GLY A 21 -3.31 -19.55 3.19
CA GLY A 21 -3.68 -18.55 2.19
C GLY A 21 -3.01 -17.18 2.36
N LYS A 22 -2.14 -16.99 3.37
CA LYS A 22 -1.47 -15.73 3.66
C LYS A 22 -0.04 -15.73 3.14
N PHE A 23 0.12 -15.30 1.88
CA PHE A 23 1.43 -15.20 1.24
C PHE A 23 2.45 -14.41 2.08
N THR A 24 3.68 -14.93 2.17
CA THR A 24 4.78 -14.30 2.91
C THR A 24 5.22 -12.99 2.26
N SER A 25 5.46 -13.01 0.95
CA SER A 25 5.87 -11.83 0.17
C SER A 25 4.83 -10.72 0.22
N CYS A 26 3.56 -11.07 -0.03
CA CYS A 26 2.50 -10.10 -0.17
C CYS A 26 1.84 -9.68 1.17
N CYS A 27 1.50 -10.64 2.03
CA CYS A 27 0.76 -10.37 3.26
C CYS A 27 1.65 -10.33 4.50
N ARG A 28 2.95 -10.67 4.40
CA ARG A 28 3.79 -10.98 5.58
C ARG A 28 3.09 -11.95 6.54
N LYS A 29 2.34 -12.93 6.02
CA LYS A 29 1.46 -13.80 6.83
C LYS A 29 0.44 -13.06 7.72
N GLY A 30 0.01 -11.87 7.33
CA GLY A 30 -0.84 -10.99 8.14
C GLY A 30 -0.10 -10.27 9.28
N LYS A 31 1.22 -10.43 9.39
CA LYS A 31 2.05 -9.74 10.38
C LYS A 31 2.44 -8.36 9.87
N ILE A 32 1.49 -7.44 9.90
CA ILE A 32 1.82 -6.02 9.90
C ILE A 32 1.71 -5.56 11.33
N LYS A 33 2.86 -5.42 12.00
CA LYS A 33 2.94 -4.58 13.19
C LYS A 33 2.97 -3.15 12.66
N LEU A 34 1.91 -2.40 12.91
CA LEU A 34 2.00 -0.94 12.84
C LEU A 34 2.88 -0.54 14.02
N GLU A 35 4.05 0.00 13.73
CA GLU A 35 4.84 0.66 14.77
C GLU A 35 4.00 1.84 15.29
N LYS A 36 4.05 2.07 16.60
CA LYS A 36 3.46 3.29 17.14
C LYS A 36 4.19 4.45 16.48
N PRO A 37 3.49 5.39 15.85
CA PRO A 37 4.14 6.59 15.38
C PRO A 37 4.80 7.26 16.59
N SER A 38 6.08 7.58 16.46
CA SER A 38 6.83 8.34 17.46
C SER A 38 7.46 9.55 16.80
N ASP A 39 7.62 10.64 17.55
CA ASP A 39 8.31 11.83 17.06
C ASP A 39 9.85 11.59 17.03
N ALA A 40 10.60 12.60 16.55
CA ALA A 40 12.07 12.53 16.52
C ALA A 40 12.71 12.38 17.92
N LEU A 41 11.94 12.61 18.99
CA LEU A 41 12.36 12.50 20.38
C LEU A 41 11.84 11.19 21.02
N SER A 42 11.30 10.26 20.23
CA SER A 42 10.73 8.99 20.67
C SER A 42 9.51 9.10 21.59
N ASN A 43 8.80 10.23 21.58
CA ASN A 43 7.51 10.34 22.25
C ASN A 43 6.43 9.67 21.39
N ASP A 44 5.55 8.89 22.02
CA ASP A 44 4.39 8.29 21.36
C ASP A 44 3.55 9.42 20.73
N PHE A 45 3.43 9.41 19.40
CA PHE A 45 2.54 10.30 18.68
C PHE A 45 1.12 9.81 18.93
N LEU A 46 0.34 10.59 19.67
CA LEU A 46 -1.10 10.40 19.71
C LEU A 46 -1.65 10.71 18.32
N TYR A 47 -2.31 9.71 17.72
CA TYR A 47 -3.09 9.96 16.51
C TYR A 47 -4.07 11.11 16.80
N PRO A 48 -4.16 12.12 15.92
CA PRO A 48 -5.19 13.14 16.04
C PRO A 48 -6.56 12.51 16.30
N ASN A 49 -7.29 13.02 17.29
CA ASN A 49 -8.56 12.44 17.73
C ASN A 49 -9.56 12.25 16.58
N PHE A 50 -9.56 13.15 15.60
CA PHE A 50 -10.43 13.02 14.43
C PHE A 50 -10.08 11.80 13.58
N LEU A 51 -8.79 11.43 13.43
CA LEU A 51 -8.39 10.22 12.69
C LEU A 51 -8.76 8.96 13.47
N LEU A 52 -8.60 9.00 14.80
CA LEU A 52 -9.01 7.88 15.64
C LEU A 52 -10.51 7.65 15.55
N ASP A 53 -11.31 8.72 15.66
CA ASP A 53 -12.77 8.68 15.51
C ASP A 53 -13.16 8.14 14.13
N LEU A 54 -12.54 8.65 13.07
CA LEU A 54 -12.77 8.22 11.69
C LEU A 54 -12.48 6.73 11.44
N LEU A 55 -11.45 6.18 12.11
CA LEU A 55 -11.02 4.80 11.92
C LEU A 55 -11.72 3.81 12.85
N THR A 56 -12.24 4.26 13.99
CA THR A 56 -12.73 3.38 15.06
C THR A 56 -14.19 3.59 15.47
N ASN A 57 -14.79 4.75 15.20
CA ASN A 57 -16.17 5.08 15.60
C ASN A 57 -17.17 4.74 14.46
N PRO A 58 -18.01 3.70 14.60
CA PRO A 58 -18.99 3.35 13.59
C PRO A 58 -20.08 4.39 13.37
N ASN A 59 -20.28 5.30 14.33
CA ASN A 59 -21.27 6.38 14.24
C ASN A 59 -20.77 7.58 13.42
N ASN A 60 -19.48 7.63 13.09
CA ASN A 60 -18.94 8.69 12.24
C ASN A 60 -19.51 8.53 10.81
N PRO A 61 -20.05 9.59 10.19
CA PRO A 61 -20.68 9.52 8.87
C PRO A 61 -19.73 8.99 7.77
N ASP A 62 -18.44 9.24 7.92
CA ASP A 62 -17.41 8.85 6.95
C ASP A 62 -16.79 7.48 7.22
N TYR A 63 -17.12 6.83 8.35
CA TYR A 63 -16.53 5.56 8.78
C TYR A 63 -16.61 4.50 7.68
N LYS A 64 -17.81 4.26 7.16
CA LYS A 64 -18.04 3.23 6.13
C LYS A 64 -17.28 3.55 4.85
N HIS A 65 -17.39 4.80 4.38
CA HIS A 65 -16.73 5.24 3.16
C HIS A 65 -15.21 5.05 3.24
N ILE A 66 -14.61 5.36 4.38
CA ILE A 66 -13.17 5.19 4.56
C ILE A 66 -12.79 3.74 4.66
N HIS A 67 -13.48 2.90 5.43
CA HIS A 67 -13.15 1.48 5.50
C HIS A 67 -13.26 0.77 4.14
N ASP A 68 -14.26 1.15 3.34
CA ASP A 68 -14.45 0.61 1.99
C ASP A 68 -13.34 1.09 1.03
N ASN A 69 -12.87 2.33 1.17
CA ASN A 69 -11.96 2.98 0.20
C ASN A 69 -10.52 3.19 0.65
N ILE A 70 -10.15 2.90 1.91
CA ILE A 70 -8.81 3.16 2.49
C ILE A 70 -7.70 2.51 1.66
N ARG A 71 -7.97 1.36 1.04
CA ARG A 71 -7.03 0.69 0.13
C ARG A 71 -6.80 1.49 -1.14
N SER A 72 -7.84 2.06 -1.72
CA SER A 72 -7.75 2.91 -2.91
C SER A 72 -6.92 4.17 -2.61
N TYR A 73 -7.19 4.82 -1.47
CA TYR A 73 -6.41 5.98 -1.03
C TYR A 73 -4.95 5.64 -0.80
N ASN A 74 -4.64 4.55 -0.10
CA ASN A 74 -3.26 4.12 0.11
C ASN A 74 -2.53 3.79 -1.20
N ARG A 75 -3.24 3.21 -2.18
CA ARG A 75 -2.70 2.98 -3.54
C ARG A 75 -2.39 4.33 -4.22
N ALA A 76 -3.33 5.28 -4.20
CA ALA A 76 -3.15 6.61 -4.79
C ALA A 76 -2.01 7.40 -4.12
N VAL A 77 -1.91 7.37 -2.80
CA VAL A 77 -0.84 8.04 -2.04
C VAL A 77 0.52 7.39 -2.33
N SER A 78 0.60 6.05 -2.36
CA SER A 78 1.84 5.36 -2.74
C SER A 78 2.26 5.72 -4.16
N PHE A 79 1.30 5.77 -5.09
CA PHE A 79 1.52 6.16 -6.46
C PHE A 79 2.09 7.58 -6.57
N ALA A 80 1.48 8.54 -5.87
CA ALA A 80 1.95 9.92 -5.79
C ALA A 80 3.34 10.03 -5.14
N SER A 81 3.58 9.30 -4.05
CA SER A 81 4.87 9.28 -3.31
C SER A 81 6.01 8.77 -4.17
N MET A 82 5.75 7.76 -5.02
CA MET A 82 6.70 7.26 -6.01
C MET A 82 6.94 8.21 -7.20
N ARG A 83 6.32 9.41 -7.20
CA ARG A 83 6.31 10.36 -8.32
C ARG A 83 5.90 9.69 -9.64
N ALA A 84 5.02 8.69 -9.53
CA ALA A 84 4.58 7.94 -10.68
C ALA A 84 3.69 8.83 -11.55
N LYS A 85 3.94 8.82 -12.85
CA LYS A 85 3.13 9.58 -13.82
C LYS A 85 2.32 8.61 -14.66
N VAL A 86 1.05 8.95 -14.86
CA VAL A 86 0.22 8.32 -15.88
C VAL A 86 0.62 8.92 -17.21
N VAL A 87 1.01 8.07 -18.14
CA VAL A 87 1.29 8.45 -19.52
C VAL A 87 0.37 7.61 -20.39
N ASP A 88 -0.57 8.27 -21.05
CA ASP A 88 -1.42 7.61 -22.04
C ASP A 88 -0.62 7.44 -23.32
N LEU A 89 -0.47 6.19 -23.74
CA LEU A 89 0.15 5.83 -25.01
C LEU A 89 -0.97 5.38 -25.94
N ALA A 90 -1.22 6.19 -26.98
CA ALA A 90 -2.00 5.76 -28.12
C ALA A 90 -1.09 4.90 -29.01
N LEU A 91 -1.36 3.60 -29.08
CA LEU A 91 -0.71 2.68 -30.03
C LEU A 91 -1.81 2.11 -30.93
N GLY A 92 -2.09 2.79 -32.05
CA GLY A 92 -3.21 2.44 -32.93
C GLY A 92 -4.59 2.70 -32.27
N ASP A 93 -5.57 1.84 -32.53
CA ASP A 93 -6.96 1.94 -32.00
C ASP A 93 -7.12 1.55 -30.52
N HIS A 94 -6.01 1.39 -29.80
CA HIS A 94 -6.02 1.00 -28.39
C HIS A 94 -5.29 2.03 -27.53
N THR A 95 -6.00 2.52 -26.51
CA THR A 95 -5.45 3.36 -25.45
C THR A 95 -4.92 2.48 -24.32
N TYR A 96 -3.62 2.56 -24.08
CA TYR A 96 -2.98 1.93 -22.93
C TYR A 96 -2.50 3.01 -21.97
N SER A 97 -2.88 2.93 -20.70
CA SER A 97 -2.28 3.76 -19.65
C SER A 97 -1.02 3.07 -19.13
N LYS A 98 0.15 3.70 -19.35
CA LYS A 98 1.43 3.24 -18.81
C LYS A 98 1.80 4.07 -17.59
N PHE A 99 2.09 3.38 -16.49
CA PHE A 99 2.58 4.01 -15.27
C PHE A 99 4.11 4.00 -15.28
N THR A 100 4.74 5.18 -15.20
CA THR A 100 6.20 5.29 -15.16
C THR A 100 6.64 5.82 -13.79
N VAL A 101 7.49 5.05 -13.09
CA VAL A 101 8.13 5.45 -11.83
C VAL A 101 9.56 5.88 -12.14
N ARG A 102 9.94 7.11 -11.75
CA ARG A 102 11.36 7.51 -11.76
C ARG A 102 11.99 7.16 -10.42
N TYR A 103 12.77 6.09 -10.38
CA TYR A 103 13.62 5.78 -9.24
C TYR A 103 15.01 6.40 -9.46
N VAL A 104 15.50 7.12 -8.44
CA VAL A 104 16.91 7.50 -8.34
C VAL A 104 17.55 6.50 -7.38
N ILE A 105 18.35 5.58 -7.91
CA ILE A 105 19.14 4.67 -7.07
C ILE A 105 20.39 5.45 -6.67
N ALA A 106 20.40 5.99 -5.45
CA ALA A 106 21.61 6.52 -4.87
C ALA A 106 22.53 5.34 -4.50
N PRO A 107 23.81 5.31 -4.92
CA PRO A 107 24.73 4.27 -4.51
C PRO A 107 24.93 4.35 -3.00
N VAL A 108 24.67 3.24 -2.30
CA VAL A 108 25.03 3.09 -0.89
C VAL A 108 26.51 2.74 -0.84
N THR A 109 27.35 3.67 -0.41
CA THR A 109 28.74 3.38 -0.07
C THR A 109 28.77 2.70 1.29
N PHE A 110 29.06 1.39 1.29
CA PHE A 110 29.47 0.70 2.51
C PHE A 110 30.93 1.07 2.79
N ASN A 111 31.16 1.90 3.80
CA ASN A 111 32.50 2.07 4.33
C ASN A 111 32.87 0.77 5.06
N GLN A 112 33.93 0.11 4.59
CA GLN A 112 34.59 -1.02 5.25
C GLN A 112 35.39 -0.55 6.47
#